data_AF-A0A4V3JAP0-F1
#
_entry.id   AF-A0A4V3JAP0-F1
#
_cell.length_a   1.000
_cell.length_b   1.000
_cell.length_c   1.000
_cell.angle_alpha   90.00
_cell.angle_beta   90.00
_cell.angle_gamma   90.00
#
_symmetry.space_group_name_H-M   'P 1'
#
loop_
_entity.id
_entity.type
_entity.pdbx_description
1 polymer ?
#
loop_
_entity_poly.entity_id
_entity_poly.type
_entity_poly.pdbx_seq_one_letter_code
_entity_poly.pdbx_strand_id
1 'polypeptide(L)'
;MSEENPSRFWDRIPWSKLQIALPWVFLGYVLLSIYPIVKFFLPDHYMWIGYRLYTISDVEKENPSAYRRYLQENNQQMYRLFSQLASSEILKREAASRGVPVEELTKFGSGYEPSPQEITQAYNQFKDQELKGKSLNEVRSDIVNYLKAVQEDREKQAFYQGLRDKYVTEIKGPELPPPSRIAIEPSENPTLGPNDAKVTIIEFSDFECPYCAMSQTTTNSLREQYKDKIKWVFRDFPMSFHKNAMFAHVAANCSIPQGKYWQLNSLLFQNGRKLEKQNVMALAKQVGLDMNAFNRCIADEAAIKKEIESDMVAGQKYGVNGTPAFFINGILVEGNMPIQNFTKIIDEELKKN
;
A
#
# COMPACT_ATOMS: atom_id res chain seq x y z
N MET A 1 -4.34 -37.18 91.88
CA MET A 1 -4.65 -38.19 90.84
C MET A 1 -6.02 -37.82 90.30
N SER A 2 -6.20 -37.32 89.09
CA SER A 2 -5.70 -37.79 87.79
C SER A 2 -5.28 -36.64 86.86
N GLU A 3 -4.20 -36.83 86.11
CA GLU A 3 -3.86 -36.02 84.93
C GLU A 3 -4.70 -36.53 83.74
N GLU A 4 -5.54 -35.67 83.16
CA GLU A 4 -6.11 -35.90 81.83
C GLU A 4 -5.16 -35.29 80.78
N ASN A 5 -4.72 -36.12 79.84
CA ASN A 5 -3.84 -35.76 78.73
C ASN A 5 -4.68 -35.23 77.54
N PRO A 6 -4.59 -33.95 77.14
CA PRO A 6 -5.36 -33.43 76.02
C PRO A 6 -4.74 -33.93 74.71
N SER A 7 -5.47 -34.79 73.99
CA SER A 7 -5.13 -35.27 72.65
C SER A 7 -4.66 -34.10 71.76
N ARG A 8 -3.44 -34.19 71.24
CA ARG A 8 -2.85 -33.14 70.40
C ARG A 8 -3.66 -33.06 69.10
N PHE A 9 -4.11 -31.85 68.77
CA PHE A 9 -4.83 -31.49 67.54
C PHE A 9 -4.30 -32.18 66.26
N TRP A 10 -2.99 -32.41 66.20
CA TRP A 10 -2.27 -33.07 65.11
C TRP A 10 -2.66 -34.53 64.84
N ASP A 11 -3.22 -35.23 65.82
CA ASP A 11 -3.61 -36.64 65.70
C ASP A 11 -4.94 -36.82 64.93
N ARG A 12 -5.70 -35.73 64.73
CA ARG A 12 -6.97 -35.72 63.97
C ARG A 12 -6.80 -35.44 62.49
N ILE A 13 -5.58 -35.14 62.02
CA ILE A 13 -5.32 -34.84 60.62
C ILE A 13 -5.18 -36.16 59.84
N PRO A 14 -5.99 -36.41 58.79
CA PRO A 14 -5.87 -37.62 57.98
C PRO A 14 -4.67 -37.50 57.03
N TRP A 15 -3.47 -37.70 57.56
CA TRP A 15 -2.19 -37.55 56.86
C TRP A 15 -2.10 -38.34 55.55
N SER A 16 -2.74 -39.51 55.47
CA SER A 16 -2.81 -40.32 54.25
C SER A 16 -3.60 -39.67 53.11
N LYS A 17 -4.64 -38.88 53.42
CA LYS A 17 -5.40 -38.11 52.42
C LYS A 17 -4.63 -36.86 51.97
N LEU A 18 -3.88 -36.23 52.88
CA LEU A 18 -2.99 -35.12 52.55
C LEU A 18 -1.84 -35.54 51.64
N GLN A 19 -1.24 -36.71 51.85
CA GLN A 19 -0.15 -37.22 51.00
C GLN A 19 -0.55 -37.42 49.54
N ILE A 20 -1.82 -37.74 49.27
CA ILE A 20 -2.35 -37.89 47.91
C ILE A 20 -2.70 -36.53 47.30
N ALA A 21 -3.21 -35.58 48.09
CA ALA A 21 -3.60 -34.26 47.61
C ALA A 21 -2.42 -33.29 47.42
N LEU A 22 -1.38 -33.38 48.26
CA LEU A 22 -0.21 -32.49 48.25
C LEU A 22 0.52 -32.44 46.90
N PRO A 23 0.80 -33.55 46.21
CA PRO A 23 1.41 -33.53 44.89
C PRO A 23 0.56 -32.84 43.83
N TRP A 24 -0.76 -33.00 43.85
CA TRP A 24 -1.68 -32.35 42.90
C TRP A 24 -1.84 -30.86 43.20
N VAL A 25 -1.85 -30.46 44.47
CA VAL A 25 -1.84 -29.05 44.89
C VAL A 25 -0.50 -28.40 44.50
N PHE A 26 0.61 -29.09 44.71
CA PHE A 26 1.94 -28.62 44.31
C PHE A 26 2.06 -28.52 42.78
N LEU A 27 1.60 -29.52 42.03
CA LEU A 27 1.56 -29.50 40.56
C LEU A 27 0.67 -28.36 40.05
N GLY A 28 -0.52 -28.17 40.64
CA GLY A 28 -1.40 -27.05 40.32
C GLY A 28 -0.75 -25.69 40.61
N TYR A 29 -0.05 -25.56 41.74
CA TYR A 29 0.70 -24.35 42.10
C TYR A 29 1.88 -24.10 41.14
N VAL A 30 2.63 -25.13 40.78
CA VAL A 30 3.74 -25.07 39.81
C VAL A 30 3.21 -24.68 38.43
N LEU A 31 2.10 -25.26 37.97
CA LEU A 31 1.49 -24.89 36.68
C LEU A 31 0.94 -23.46 36.69
N LEU A 32 0.29 -23.02 37.77
CA LEU A 32 -0.21 -21.65 37.93
C LEU A 32 0.91 -20.61 38.05
N SER A 33 2.06 -20.96 38.63
CA SER A 33 3.20 -20.05 38.77
C SER A 33 4.09 -20.02 37.53
N ILE A 34 4.17 -21.13 36.77
CA ILE A 34 4.93 -21.21 35.53
C ILE A 34 4.13 -20.66 34.33
N TYR A 35 2.79 -20.77 34.33
CA TYR A 35 1.97 -20.32 33.20
C TYR A 35 2.16 -18.84 32.82
N PRO A 36 2.17 -17.86 33.76
CA PRO A 36 2.46 -16.47 33.43
C PRO A 36 3.86 -16.27 32.84
N ILE A 37 4.84 -17.03 33.33
CA ILE A 37 6.23 -16.98 32.87
C ILE A 37 6.32 -17.54 31.44
N VAL A 38 5.70 -18.69 31.19
CA VAL A 38 5.63 -19.31 29.86
C VAL A 38 4.90 -18.39 28.88
N LYS A 39 3.79 -17.78 29.29
CA LYS A 39 3.04 -16.82 28.47
C LYS A 39 3.84 -15.53 28.19
N PHE A 40 4.70 -15.11 29.12
CA PHE A 40 5.58 -13.96 28.93
C PHE A 40 6.69 -14.21 27.89
N PHE A 41 7.21 -15.44 27.82
CA PHE A 41 8.27 -15.81 26.87
C PHE A 41 7.75 -16.37 25.54
N LEU A 42 6.47 -16.74 25.44
CA LEU A 42 5.86 -17.14 24.18
C LEU A 42 5.44 -15.89 23.39
N PRO A 43 5.91 -15.73 22.13
CA PRO A 43 5.46 -14.61 21.31
C PRO A 43 3.95 -14.72 21.03
N ASP A 44 3.28 -13.58 20.81
CA ASP A 44 1.83 -13.55 20.56
C ASP A 44 1.40 -14.40 19.35
N HIS A 45 2.33 -14.61 18.40
CA HIS A 45 2.10 -15.38 17.18
C HIS A 45 3.20 -16.42 17.01
N TYR A 46 2.83 -17.70 17.02
CA TYR A 46 3.75 -18.81 16.80
C TYR A 46 3.07 -20.01 16.14
N MET A 47 3.88 -20.89 15.57
CA MET A 47 3.47 -22.15 14.96
C MET A 47 4.39 -23.28 15.43
N TRP A 48 3.82 -24.45 15.71
CA TRP A 48 4.60 -25.67 16.00
C TRP A 48 4.58 -26.60 14.79
N ILE A 49 5.75 -27.12 14.42
CA ILE A 49 5.88 -28.26 13.50
C ILE A 49 6.67 -29.35 14.23
N GLY A 50 5.99 -30.42 14.63
CA GLY A 50 6.55 -31.41 15.55
C GLY A 50 6.98 -30.76 16.87
N TYR A 51 8.27 -30.87 17.20
CA TYR A 51 8.86 -30.30 18.42
C TYR A 51 9.56 -28.95 18.21
N ARG A 52 9.44 -28.35 17.02
CA ARG A 52 10.08 -27.07 16.71
C ARG A 52 9.05 -25.94 16.69
N LEU A 53 9.37 -24.89 17.45
CA LEU A 53 8.64 -23.63 17.47
C LEU A 53 9.14 -22.72 16.34
N TYR A 54 8.21 -22.14 15.60
CA TYR A 54 8.42 -21.13 14.58
C TYR A 54 7.68 -19.85 14.98
N THR A 55 8.32 -18.73 14.73
CA THR A 55 7.87 -17.39 15.11
C THR A 55 7.89 -16.47 13.90
N ILE A 56 7.39 -15.25 14.06
CA ILE A 56 7.47 -14.25 13.00
C ILE A 56 8.93 -13.90 12.61
N SER A 57 9.89 -14.06 13.51
CA SER A 57 11.32 -13.87 13.21
C SER A 57 11.86 -14.94 12.24
N ASP A 58 11.27 -16.14 12.25
CA ASP A 58 11.63 -17.16 11.25
C ASP A 58 11.10 -16.78 9.86
N VAL A 59 9.92 -16.12 9.79
CA VAL A 59 9.38 -15.55 8.54
C VAL A 59 10.24 -14.40 8.03
N GLU A 60 10.71 -13.52 8.91
CA GLU A 60 11.66 -12.45 8.56
C GLU A 60 12.92 -13.00 7.88
N LYS A 61 13.49 -14.08 8.42
CA LYS A 61 14.70 -14.69 7.87
C LYS A 61 14.47 -15.38 6.53
N GLU A 62 13.35 -16.09 6.39
CA GLU A 62 13.03 -16.86 5.18
C GLU A 62 12.54 -15.96 4.04
N ASN A 63 11.72 -14.95 4.35
CA ASN A 63 11.13 -14.03 3.38
C ASN A 63 11.07 -12.59 3.92
N PRO A 64 12.19 -11.85 3.91
CA PRO A 64 12.27 -10.49 4.43
C PRO A 64 11.27 -9.52 3.79
N SER A 65 11.00 -9.70 2.49
CA SER A 65 10.05 -8.87 1.73
C SER A 65 8.61 -9.06 2.20
N ALA A 66 8.20 -10.31 2.45
CA ALA A 66 6.88 -10.61 3.01
C ALA A 66 6.74 -10.08 4.44
N TYR A 67 7.78 -10.25 5.28
CA TYR A 67 7.76 -9.73 6.65
C TYR A 67 7.68 -8.20 6.70
N ARG A 68 8.43 -7.50 5.83
CA ARG A 68 8.35 -6.04 5.73
C ARG A 68 6.97 -5.55 5.31
N ARG A 69 6.32 -6.26 4.38
CA ARG A 69 4.93 -5.98 3.96
C ARG A 69 3.96 -6.16 5.12
N TYR A 70 4.07 -7.28 5.83
CA TYR A 70 3.31 -7.53 7.06
C TYR A 70 3.45 -6.37 8.05
N LEU A 71 4.68 -5.93 8.34
CA LEU A 71 4.91 -4.79 9.23
C LEU A 71 4.31 -3.50 8.69
N GLN A 72 4.41 -3.24 7.38
CA GLN A 72 3.84 -2.04 6.77
C GLN A 72 2.31 -2.02 6.89
N GLU A 73 1.65 -3.12 6.57
CA GLU A 73 0.19 -3.26 6.68
C GLU A 73 -0.27 -3.13 8.14
N ASN A 74 0.38 -3.83 9.07
CA ASN A 74 0.07 -3.73 10.49
C ASN A 74 0.35 -2.34 11.05
N ASN A 75 1.44 -1.69 10.65
CA ASN A 75 1.74 -0.33 11.06
C ASN A 75 0.66 0.62 10.58
N GLN A 76 0.23 0.54 9.32
CA GLN A 76 -0.86 1.38 8.80
C GLN A 76 -2.16 1.18 9.59
N GLN A 77 -2.52 -0.06 9.88
CA GLN A 77 -3.70 -0.35 10.71
C GLN A 77 -3.54 0.19 12.13
N MET A 78 -2.38 -0.01 12.75
CA MET A 78 -2.05 0.50 14.07
C MET A 78 -2.16 2.03 14.13
N TYR A 79 -1.52 2.74 13.19
CA TYR A 79 -1.60 4.20 13.09
C TYR A 79 -3.04 4.68 12.94
N ARG A 80 -3.85 4.00 12.12
CA ARG A 80 -5.27 4.33 11.97
C ARG A 80 -6.03 4.19 13.29
N LEU A 81 -5.86 3.07 14.00
CA LEU A 81 -6.53 2.81 15.27
C LEU A 81 -6.12 3.81 16.35
N PHE A 82 -4.81 4.05 16.51
CA PHE A 82 -4.33 5.05 17.46
C PHE A 82 -4.76 6.47 17.09
N SER A 83 -4.82 6.82 15.81
CA SER A 83 -5.31 8.14 15.39
C SER A 83 -6.79 8.34 15.70
N GLN A 84 -7.61 7.30 15.52
CA GLN A 84 -9.03 7.32 15.89
C GLN A 84 -9.20 7.48 17.41
N LEU A 85 -8.45 6.69 18.19
CA LEU A 85 -8.46 6.78 19.64
C LEU A 85 -8.00 8.17 20.12
N ALA A 86 -6.88 8.67 19.58
CA ALA A 86 -6.35 9.98 19.90
C ALA A 86 -7.36 11.08 19.59
N SER A 87 -8.04 11.02 18.44
CA SER A 87 -9.09 11.98 18.08
C SER A 87 -10.23 11.98 19.09
N SER A 88 -10.71 10.79 19.50
CA SER A 88 -11.76 10.66 20.51
C SER A 88 -11.33 11.22 21.87
N GLU A 89 -10.10 10.91 22.29
CA GLU A 89 -9.57 11.34 23.59
C GLU A 89 -9.29 12.84 23.64
N ILE A 90 -8.79 13.42 22.54
CA ILE A 90 -8.60 14.86 22.40
C ILE A 90 -9.94 15.60 22.48
N LEU A 91 -10.98 15.11 21.81
CA LEU A 91 -12.32 15.72 21.89
C LEU A 91 -12.87 15.72 23.31
N LYS A 92 -12.73 14.61 24.04
CA LYS A 92 -13.15 14.51 25.45
C LYS A 92 -12.40 15.51 26.33
N ARG A 93 -11.09 15.66 26.13
CA ARG A 93 -10.27 16.61 26.87
C ARG A 93 -10.63 18.05 26.55
N GLU A 94 -10.85 18.37 25.28
CA GLU A 94 -11.28 19.71 24.87
C GLU A 94 -12.64 20.06 25.47
N ALA A 95 -13.59 19.13 25.43
CA ALA A 95 -14.93 19.28 25.98
C ALA A 95 -14.87 19.55 27.48
N ALA A 96 -14.11 18.75 28.22
CA ALA A 96 -13.86 18.96 29.64
C ALA A 96 -13.20 20.31 29.92
N SER A 97 -12.22 20.73 29.12
CA SER A 97 -11.53 22.03 29.29
C SER A 97 -12.46 23.23 29.08
N ARG A 98 -13.51 23.07 28.27
CA ARG A 98 -14.51 24.10 27.97
C ARG A 98 -15.78 23.99 28.82
N GLY A 99 -15.91 22.94 29.63
CA GLY A 99 -17.09 22.71 30.45
C GLY A 99 -18.36 22.38 29.65
N VAL A 100 -18.21 21.85 28.43
CA VAL A 100 -19.33 21.51 27.52
C VAL A 100 -19.29 20.02 27.15
N PRO A 101 -20.42 19.41 26.75
CA PRO A 101 -20.42 18.05 26.21
C PRO A 101 -19.71 17.97 24.85
N VAL A 102 -19.20 16.78 24.49
CA VAL A 102 -18.44 16.55 23.24
C VAL A 102 -19.29 16.86 22.02
N GLU A 103 -20.58 16.54 22.07
CA GLU A 103 -21.55 16.75 21.00
C GLU A 103 -21.68 18.23 20.65
N GLU A 104 -21.48 19.13 21.62
CA GLU A 104 -21.53 20.57 21.40
C GLU A 104 -20.31 21.07 20.61
N LEU A 105 -19.14 20.44 20.78
CA LEU A 105 -17.94 20.77 20.02
C LEU A 105 -18.00 20.36 18.55
N THR A 106 -18.87 19.40 18.22
CA THR A 106 -18.97 18.82 16.87
C THR A 106 -20.18 19.32 16.08
N LYS A 107 -20.87 20.37 16.55
CA LYS A 107 -21.97 21.03 15.82
C LYS A 107 -21.43 22.02 14.79
N PHE A 108 -20.83 21.51 13.72
CA PHE A 108 -20.35 22.32 12.60
C PHE A 108 -21.51 22.77 11.70
N GLY A 109 -21.34 23.91 11.02
CA GLY A 109 -22.32 24.47 10.09
C GLY A 109 -23.63 24.95 10.74
N SER A 110 -23.72 24.92 12.07
CA SER A 110 -24.92 25.34 12.81
C SER A 110 -25.15 26.84 12.62
N GLY A 111 -26.31 27.20 12.05
CA GLY A 111 -26.71 28.59 11.88
C GLY A 111 -26.14 29.28 10.63
N TYR A 112 -25.41 28.57 9.77
CA TYR A 112 -24.96 29.12 8.49
C TYR A 112 -26.10 29.09 7.44
N GLU A 113 -26.44 30.26 6.93
CA GLU A 113 -27.35 30.44 5.80
C GLU A 113 -26.63 31.14 4.64
N PRO A 114 -26.45 30.47 3.48
CA PRO A 114 -25.78 31.06 2.34
C PRO A 114 -26.48 32.32 1.84
N SER A 115 -25.70 33.38 1.61
CA SER A 115 -26.21 34.62 1.03
C SER A 115 -26.67 34.42 -0.43
N PRO A 116 -27.57 35.28 -0.95
CA PRO A 116 -27.96 35.24 -2.35
C PRO A 116 -26.77 35.29 -3.32
N GLN A 117 -25.70 36.00 -2.95
CA GLN A 117 -24.49 36.13 -3.76
C GLN A 117 -23.72 34.81 -3.82
N GLU A 118 -23.53 34.12 -2.69
CA GLU A 118 -22.85 32.82 -2.63
C GLU A 118 -23.60 31.75 -3.44
N ILE A 119 -24.93 31.77 -3.38
CA ILE A 119 -25.79 30.88 -4.18
C ILE A 119 -25.60 31.15 -5.67
N THR A 120 -25.59 32.41 -6.10
CA THR A 120 -25.36 32.78 -7.49
C THR A 120 -23.95 32.42 -7.96
N GLN A 121 -22.93 32.62 -7.12
CA GLN A 121 -21.55 32.25 -7.42
C GLN A 121 -21.39 30.75 -7.59
N ALA A 122 -21.91 29.95 -6.66
CA ALA A 122 -21.89 28.50 -6.76
C ALA A 122 -22.66 27.99 -8.00
N TYR A 123 -23.83 28.57 -8.30
CA TYR A 123 -24.55 28.25 -9.53
C TYR A 123 -23.71 28.51 -10.79
N ASN A 124 -23.10 29.69 -10.86
CA ASN A 124 -22.26 30.06 -12.00
C ASN A 124 -21.01 29.17 -12.15
N GLN A 125 -20.53 28.59 -11.06
CA GLN A 125 -19.42 27.64 -11.07
C GLN A 125 -19.82 26.29 -11.68
N PHE A 126 -21.03 25.79 -11.38
CA PHE A 126 -21.46 24.44 -11.80
C PHE A 126 -22.38 24.41 -13.03
N LYS A 127 -22.90 25.55 -13.48
CA LYS A 127 -23.92 25.64 -14.55
C LYS A 127 -23.54 24.92 -15.85
N ASP A 128 -22.26 24.99 -16.24
CA ASP A 128 -21.80 24.52 -17.54
C ASP A 128 -21.35 23.04 -17.51
N GLN A 129 -20.99 22.51 -16.33
CA GLN A 129 -20.42 21.16 -16.19
C GLN A 129 -21.40 20.15 -15.59
N GLU A 130 -22.10 20.48 -14.51
CA GLU A 130 -22.88 19.51 -13.73
C GLU A 130 -24.40 19.73 -13.85
N LEU A 131 -24.83 20.98 -14.04
CA LEU A 131 -26.25 21.35 -13.96
C LEU A 131 -27.01 21.24 -15.29
N LYS A 132 -26.34 20.90 -16.41
CA LYS A 132 -26.91 20.54 -17.72
C LYS A 132 -28.07 21.45 -18.19
N GLY A 133 -27.94 22.77 -18.01
CA GLY A 133 -28.95 23.74 -18.46
C GLY A 133 -30.14 23.96 -17.52
N LYS A 134 -30.16 23.37 -16.32
CA LYS A 134 -31.16 23.70 -15.28
C LYS A 134 -30.99 25.15 -14.81
N SER A 135 -32.11 25.84 -14.63
CA SER A 135 -32.14 27.21 -14.11
C SER A 135 -31.79 27.26 -12.62
N LEU A 136 -31.33 28.42 -12.15
CA LEU A 136 -30.99 28.62 -10.73
C LEU A 136 -32.15 28.26 -9.79
N ASN A 137 -33.39 28.53 -10.19
CA ASN A 137 -34.56 28.23 -9.36
C ASN A 137 -34.77 26.72 -9.19
N GLU A 138 -34.47 25.93 -10.21
CA GLU A 138 -34.64 24.47 -10.18
C GLU A 138 -33.61 23.77 -9.28
N VAL A 139 -32.43 24.35 -9.10
CA VAL A 139 -31.32 23.75 -8.34
C VAL A 139 -30.97 24.52 -7.06
N ARG A 140 -31.76 25.53 -6.72
CA ARG A 140 -31.47 26.44 -5.59
C ARG A 140 -31.29 25.68 -4.28
N SER A 141 -32.17 24.72 -3.99
CA SER A 141 -32.09 23.90 -2.77
C SER A 141 -30.80 23.07 -2.72
N ASP A 142 -30.42 22.48 -3.85
CA ASP A 142 -29.24 21.61 -3.94
C ASP A 142 -27.96 22.42 -3.74
N ILE A 143 -27.91 23.63 -4.31
CA ILE A 143 -26.79 24.56 -4.12
C ILE A 143 -26.71 25.04 -2.67
N VAL A 144 -27.85 25.36 -2.04
CA VAL A 144 -27.87 25.74 -0.61
C VAL A 144 -27.36 24.60 0.25
N ASN A 145 -27.82 23.37 0.02
CA ASN A 145 -27.37 22.19 0.76
C ASN A 145 -25.87 21.91 0.55
N TYR A 146 -25.38 22.06 -0.68
CA TYR A 146 -23.97 21.95 -1.01
C TYR A 146 -23.14 22.98 -0.25
N LEU A 147 -23.53 24.25 -0.29
CA LEU A 147 -22.82 25.32 0.42
C LEU A 147 -22.81 25.11 1.94
N LYS A 148 -23.92 24.61 2.51
CA LYS A 148 -23.97 24.22 3.92
C LYS A 148 -23.00 23.08 4.24
N ALA A 149 -22.95 22.03 3.42
CA ALA A 149 -22.00 20.92 3.59
C ALA A 149 -20.54 21.36 3.44
N VAL A 150 -20.24 22.26 2.50
CA VAL A 150 -18.89 22.83 2.33
C VAL A 150 -18.47 23.64 3.56
N GLN A 151 -19.37 24.45 4.10
CA GLN A 151 -19.09 25.23 5.31
C GLN A 151 -18.89 24.31 6.52
N GLU A 152 -19.75 23.30 6.68
CA GLU A 152 -19.60 22.28 7.72
C GLU A 152 -18.23 21.60 7.66
N ASP A 153 -17.82 21.14 6.46
CA ASP A 153 -16.52 20.49 6.27
C ASP A 153 -15.36 21.45 6.54
N ARG A 154 -15.47 22.72 6.12
CA ARG A 154 -14.45 23.74 6.38
C ARG A 154 -14.25 23.99 7.88
N GLU A 155 -15.33 24.18 8.63
CA GLU A 155 -15.29 24.37 10.08
C GLU A 155 -14.72 23.14 10.77
N LYS A 156 -15.17 21.94 10.37
CA LYS A 156 -14.69 20.66 10.87
C LYS A 156 -13.18 20.52 10.65
N GLN A 157 -12.68 20.77 9.44
CA GLN A 157 -11.26 20.70 9.12
C GLN A 157 -10.44 21.68 9.96
N ALA A 158 -10.87 22.95 10.03
CA ALA A 158 -10.19 23.98 10.81
C ALA A 158 -10.15 23.63 12.31
N PHE A 159 -11.26 23.11 12.84
CA PHE A 159 -11.36 22.70 14.23
C PHE A 159 -10.41 21.54 14.56
N TYR A 160 -10.45 20.45 13.78
CA TYR A 160 -9.56 19.31 14.01
C TYR A 160 -8.08 19.66 13.79
N GLN A 161 -7.78 20.58 12.87
CA GLN A 161 -6.42 21.09 12.70
C GLN A 161 -5.94 21.84 13.96
N GLY A 162 -6.76 22.76 14.48
CA GLY A 162 -6.43 23.47 15.72
C GLY A 162 -6.26 22.52 16.92
N LEU A 163 -7.04 21.44 16.99
CA LEU A 163 -6.86 20.40 17.99
C LEU A 163 -5.52 19.66 17.84
N ARG A 164 -5.09 19.33 16.62
CA ARG A 164 -3.79 18.70 16.38
C ARG A 164 -2.62 19.61 16.75
N ASP A 165 -2.75 20.90 16.48
CA ASP A 165 -1.73 21.88 16.82
C ASP A 165 -1.64 22.09 18.35
N LYS A 166 -2.78 21.99 19.06
CA LYS A 166 -2.85 22.11 20.52
C LYS A 166 -2.39 20.84 21.26
N TYR A 167 -2.73 19.66 20.74
CA TYR A 167 -2.47 18.37 21.39
C TYR A 167 -1.46 17.56 20.58
N VAL A 168 -0.20 17.61 21.00
CA VAL A 168 0.88 16.81 20.39
C VAL A 168 0.58 15.32 20.60
N THR A 169 0.44 14.59 19.50
CA THR A 169 0.26 13.12 19.51
C THR A 169 1.51 12.44 18.97
N GLU A 170 2.08 11.53 19.75
CA GLU A 170 3.18 10.66 19.32
C GLU A 170 2.64 9.23 19.21
N ILE A 171 2.65 8.67 18.01
CA ILE A 171 2.30 7.27 17.76
C ILE A 171 3.59 6.55 17.38
N LYS A 172 4.06 5.65 18.25
CA LYS A 172 5.24 4.81 17.97
C LYS A 172 4.79 3.46 17.45
N GLY A 173 5.16 3.15 16.20
CA GLY A 173 5.08 1.82 15.63
C GLY A 173 6.44 1.14 15.58
N PRO A 174 6.50 -0.20 15.42
CA PRO A 174 7.75 -0.88 15.14
C PRO A 174 8.38 -0.31 13.87
N GLU A 175 9.69 -0.07 13.93
CA GLU A 175 10.44 0.41 12.76
C GLU A 175 10.38 -0.61 11.63
N LEU A 176 10.19 -0.14 10.40
CA LEU A 176 10.26 -1.02 9.25
C LEU A 176 11.73 -1.42 9.06
N PRO A 177 12.04 -2.72 8.89
CA PRO A 177 13.38 -3.11 8.51
C PRO A 177 13.77 -2.40 7.21
N PRO A 178 15.07 -2.14 6.98
CA PRO A 178 15.52 -1.59 5.72
C PRO A 178 15.00 -2.46 4.56
N PRO A 179 14.68 -1.86 3.41
CA PRO A 179 14.26 -2.64 2.26
C PRO A 179 15.31 -3.70 1.93
N SER A 180 14.87 -4.95 1.76
CA SER A 180 15.73 -5.95 1.12
C SER A 180 16.04 -5.47 -0.29
N ARG A 181 17.33 -5.43 -0.62
CA ARG A 181 17.81 -4.96 -1.92
C ARG A 181 18.24 -6.17 -2.73
N ILE A 182 17.64 -6.33 -3.90
CA ILE A 182 17.99 -7.39 -4.83
C ILE A 182 18.90 -6.79 -5.89
N ALA A 183 20.01 -7.46 -6.18
CA ALA A 183 20.83 -7.14 -7.33
C ALA A 183 20.05 -7.51 -8.60
N ILE A 184 19.72 -6.51 -9.41
CA ILE A 184 19.02 -6.74 -10.67
C ILE A 184 20.03 -6.63 -11.79
N GLU A 185 20.18 -7.72 -12.53
CA GLU A 185 21.08 -7.78 -13.67
C GLU A 185 20.75 -6.67 -14.68
N PRO A 186 21.75 -5.99 -15.27
CA PRO A 186 21.53 -5.07 -16.38
C PRO A 186 20.78 -5.75 -17.54
N SER A 187 20.02 -4.99 -18.32
CA SER A 187 19.46 -5.47 -19.58
C SER A 187 19.48 -4.39 -20.65
N GLU A 188 19.40 -4.81 -21.91
CA GLU A 188 19.24 -3.97 -23.10
C GLU A 188 17.79 -3.52 -23.32
N ASN A 189 16.99 -3.52 -22.24
CA ASN A 189 15.59 -3.15 -22.29
C ASN A 189 15.41 -1.65 -22.54
N PRO A 190 14.24 -1.21 -23.05
CA PRO A 190 13.96 0.20 -23.32
C PRO A 190 14.11 1.07 -22.08
N THR A 191 14.88 2.15 -22.22
CA THR A 191 15.16 3.11 -21.13
C THR A 191 14.68 4.53 -21.43
N LEU A 192 14.34 5.27 -20.37
CA LEU A 192 14.23 6.74 -20.36
C LEU A 192 15.16 7.32 -19.30
N GLY A 193 15.60 8.56 -19.52
CA GLY A 193 16.52 9.24 -18.61
C GLY A 193 17.99 8.91 -18.88
N PRO A 194 18.92 9.55 -18.16
CA PRO A 194 20.34 9.41 -18.39
C PRO A 194 20.88 8.06 -17.87
N ASN A 195 21.90 7.53 -18.54
CA ASN A 195 22.48 6.22 -18.20
C ASN A 195 23.19 6.20 -16.84
N ASP A 196 23.66 7.36 -16.38
CA ASP A 196 24.36 7.61 -15.12
C ASP A 196 23.44 8.19 -14.03
N ALA A 197 22.12 8.13 -14.22
CA ALA A 197 21.16 8.55 -13.20
C ALA A 197 21.41 7.83 -11.86
N LYS A 198 21.41 8.57 -10.76
CA LYS A 198 21.65 8.03 -9.41
C LYS A 198 20.62 6.99 -8.96
N VAL A 199 19.41 7.05 -9.53
CA VAL A 199 18.32 6.13 -9.22
C VAL A 199 17.83 5.45 -10.48
N THR A 200 17.91 4.13 -10.53
CA THR A 200 17.31 3.30 -11.58
C THR A 200 16.00 2.71 -11.08
N ILE A 201 14.92 2.91 -11.84
CA ILE A 201 13.61 2.33 -11.60
C ILE A 201 13.32 1.32 -12.70
N ILE A 202 13.15 0.06 -12.33
CA ILE A 202 12.82 -1.03 -13.25
C ILE A 202 11.35 -1.37 -13.08
N GLU A 203 10.57 -1.26 -14.14
CA GLU A 203 9.13 -1.57 -14.20
C GLU A 203 8.93 -2.89 -14.94
N PHE A 204 8.47 -3.93 -14.24
CA PHE A 204 7.90 -5.13 -14.86
C PHE A 204 6.41 -4.91 -15.08
N SER A 205 5.97 -4.95 -16.33
CA SER A 205 4.60 -4.56 -16.67
C SER A 205 4.01 -5.39 -17.81
N ASP A 206 2.68 -5.36 -17.89
CA ASP A 206 1.86 -6.05 -18.88
C ASP A 206 0.86 -5.08 -19.51
N PHE A 207 0.83 -4.99 -20.85
CA PHE A 207 -0.06 -4.08 -21.57
C PHE A 207 -1.56 -4.38 -21.40
N GLU A 208 -1.98 -5.62 -21.13
CA GLU A 208 -3.38 -5.95 -20.84
C GLU A 208 -3.75 -5.82 -19.35
N CYS A 209 -2.78 -5.57 -18.47
CA CYS A 209 -3.04 -5.45 -17.04
C CYS A 209 -3.67 -4.08 -16.70
N PRO A 210 -4.89 -4.05 -16.12
CA PRO A 210 -5.55 -2.79 -15.78
C PRO A 210 -4.78 -1.98 -14.73
N TYR A 211 -4.09 -2.65 -13.79
CA TYR A 211 -3.27 -1.97 -12.79
C TYR A 211 -2.00 -1.35 -13.41
N CYS A 212 -1.43 -1.99 -14.42
CA CYS A 212 -0.30 -1.42 -15.16
C CYS A 212 -0.72 -0.15 -15.90
N ALA A 213 -1.87 -0.19 -16.60
CA ALA A 213 -2.44 0.98 -17.26
C ALA A 213 -2.73 2.12 -16.28
N MET A 214 -3.33 1.82 -15.11
CA MET A 214 -3.56 2.83 -14.06
C MET A 214 -2.25 3.42 -13.51
N SER A 215 -1.22 2.59 -13.34
CA SER A 215 0.07 3.03 -12.82
C SER A 215 0.78 4.02 -13.73
N GLN A 216 0.47 4.05 -15.04
CA GLN A 216 1.08 5.01 -15.97
C GLN A 216 0.87 6.47 -15.56
N THR A 217 -0.20 6.80 -14.83
CA THR A 217 -0.39 8.15 -14.27
C THR A 217 0.68 8.47 -13.23
N THR A 218 0.92 7.53 -12.31
CA THR A 218 1.95 7.65 -11.26
C THR A 218 3.35 7.65 -11.87
N THR A 219 3.65 6.72 -12.78
CA THR A 219 4.99 6.62 -13.39
C THR A 219 5.32 7.83 -14.26
N ASN A 220 4.36 8.38 -15.00
CA ASN A 220 4.52 9.65 -15.71
C ASN A 220 4.82 10.80 -14.75
N SER A 221 4.09 10.89 -13.63
CA SER A 221 4.32 11.93 -12.62
C SER A 221 5.71 11.83 -11.99
N LEU A 222 6.19 10.61 -11.72
CA LEU A 222 7.56 10.37 -11.23
C LEU A 222 8.61 10.78 -12.25
N ARG A 223 8.42 10.42 -13.53
CA ARG A 223 9.33 10.82 -14.62
C ARG A 223 9.41 12.33 -14.78
N GLU A 224 8.28 13.03 -14.69
CA GLU A 224 8.26 14.50 -14.75
C GLU A 224 8.85 15.14 -13.50
N GLN A 225 8.61 14.59 -12.31
CA GLN A 225 9.11 15.15 -11.06
C GLN A 225 10.63 15.00 -10.91
N TYR A 226 11.18 13.84 -11.28
CA TYR A 226 12.59 13.52 -11.04
C TYR A 226 13.49 13.70 -12.25
N LYS A 227 12.94 13.72 -13.47
CA LYS A 227 13.66 14.01 -14.73
C LYS A 227 14.99 13.25 -14.84
N ASP A 228 16.09 13.99 -14.93
CA ASP A 228 17.48 13.52 -15.07
C ASP A 228 18.02 12.79 -13.85
N LYS A 229 17.32 12.83 -12.71
CA LYS A 229 17.73 12.13 -11.49
C LYS A 229 17.41 10.63 -11.53
N ILE A 230 16.52 10.21 -12.44
CA ILE A 230 16.10 8.82 -12.56
C ILE A 230 16.36 8.26 -13.96
N LYS A 231 16.75 6.98 -14.00
CA LYS A 231 16.72 6.12 -15.19
C LYS A 231 15.53 5.19 -15.06
N TRP A 232 14.62 5.24 -16.01
CA TRP A 232 13.49 4.30 -16.09
C TRP A 232 13.83 3.17 -17.03
N VAL A 233 13.58 1.92 -16.64
CA VAL A 233 13.76 0.72 -17.46
C VAL A 233 12.42 -0.01 -17.52
N PHE A 234 11.91 -0.28 -18.71
CA PHE A 234 10.70 -1.09 -18.88
C PHE A 234 11.08 -2.54 -19.20
N ARG A 235 10.58 -3.50 -18.42
CA ARG A 235 10.78 -4.94 -18.63
C ARG A 235 9.46 -5.62 -18.93
N ASP A 236 9.50 -6.50 -19.92
CA ASP A 236 8.31 -7.19 -20.40
C ASP A 236 7.88 -8.27 -19.41
N PHE A 237 6.60 -8.28 -19.05
CA PHE A 237 6.04 -9.33 -18.19
C PHE A 237 4.61 -9.69 -18.61
N PRO A 238 4.38 -10.15 -19.86
CA PRO A 238 3.06 -10.57 -20.32
C PRO A 238 2.57 -11.77 -19.50
N MET A 239 1.51 -11.59 -18.73
CA MET A 239 0.93 -12.65 -17.92
C MET A 239 0.22 -13.66 -18.81
N SER A 240 0.38 -14.96 -18.52
CA SER A 240 -0.09 -16.05 -19.38
C SER A 240 -1.61 -16.08 -19.60
N PHE A 241 -2.39 -15.48 -18.71
CA PHE A 241 -3.85 -15.36 -18.83
C PHE A 241 -4.31 -14.16 -19.67
N HIS A 242 -3.39 -13.29 -20.10
CA HIS A 242 -3.63 -12.18 -21.03
C HIS A 242 -3.30 -12.60 -22.46
N LYS A 243 -4.36 -12.94 -23.21
CA LYS A 243 -4.27 -13.61 -24.52
C LYS A 243 -3.51 -12.80 -25.59
N ASN A 244 -3.58 -11.47 -25.51
CA ASN A 244 -3.00 -10.54 -26.47
C ASN A 244 -1.72 -9.87 -25.97
N ALA A 245 -1.42 -9.95 -24.67
CA ALA A 245 -0.26 -9.29 -24.07
C ALA A 245 1.04 -9.65 -24.79
N MET A 246 1.34 -10.94 -24.98
CA MET A 246 2.57 -11.36 -25.67
C MET A 246 2.73 -10.69 -27.04
N PHE A 247 1.67 -10.62 -27.85
CA PHE A 247 1.73 -9.95 -29.15
C PHE A 247 1.95 -8.44 -29.01
N ALA A 248 1.33 -7.79 -28.04
CA ALA A 248 1.54 -6.37 -27.76
C ALA A 248 2.99 -6.08 -27.33
N HIS A 249 3.61 -6.94 -26.52
CA HIS A 249 5.01 -6.83 -26.12
C HIS A 249 5.97 -7.04 -27.30
N VAL A 250 5.72 -8.04 -28.15
CA VAL A 250 6.48 -8.21 -29.41
C VAL A 250 6.36 -6.96 -30.29
N ALA A 251 5.15 -6.45 -30.47
CA ALA A 251 4.89 -5.24 -31.26
C ALA A 251 5.62 -4.02 -30.68
N ALA A 252 5.61 -3.83 -29.37
CA ALA A 252 6.37 -2.76 -28.72
C ALA A 252 7.87 -2.91 -29.01
N ASN A 253 8.45 -4.10 -28.80
CA ASN A 253 9.87 -4.36 -29.08
C ASN A 253 10.25 -4.14 -30.55
N CYS A 254 9.39 -4.52 -31.49
CA CYS A 254 9.60 -4.27 -32.92
C CYS A 254 9.64 -2.79 -33.31
N SER A 255 9.21 -1.89 -32.43
CA SER A 255 9.30 -0.44 -32.64
C SER A 255 10.60 0.19 -32.10
N ILE A 256 11.41 -0.56 -31.34
CA ILE A 256 12.69 -0.08 -30.79
C ILE A 256 13.65 0.37 -31.90
N PRO A 257 13.92 -0.41 -32.96
CA PRO A 257 14.88 0.00 -34.00
C PRO A 257 14.45 1.25 -34.78
N GLN A 258 13.17 1.62 -34.69
CA GLN A 258 12.59 2.79 -35.35
C GLN A 258 12.46 4.00 -34.40
N GLY A 259 12.90 3.88 -33.14
CA GLY A 259 12.85 4.97 -32.16
C GLY A 259 11.43 5.35 -31.73
N LYS A 260 10.46 4.43 -31.84
CA LYS A 260 9.03 4.68 -31.55
C LYS A 260 8.48 3.88 -30.36
N TYR A 261 9.35 3.26 -29.58
CA TYR A 261 8.97 2.41 -28.45
C TYR A 261 8.02 3.12 -27.48
N TRP A 262 8.40 4.27 -26.95
CA TRP A 262 7.64 4.95 -25.91
C TRP A 262 6.29 5.49 -26.42
N GLN A 263 6.21 5.90 -27.69
CA GLN A 263 4.97 6.32 -28.32
C GLN A 263 4.01 5.13 -28.48
N LEU A 264 4.50 3.98 -28.95
CA LEU A 264 3.69 2.78 -29.10
C LEU A 264 3.28 2.22 -27.72
N ASN A 265 4.22 2.11 -26.78
CA ASN A 265 4.00 1.71 -25.39
C ASN A 265 2.85 2.50 -24.74
N SER A 266 2.88 3.83 -24.86
CA SER A 266 1.82 4.69 -24.33
C SER A 266 0.46 4.40 -24.97
N LEU A 267 0.39 4.22 -26.30
CA LEU A 267 -0.87 3.90 -26.97
C LEU A 267 -1.39 2.50 -26.62
N LEU A 268 -0.50 1.52 -26.43
CA LEU A 268 -0.89 0.18 -26.01
C LEU A 268 -1.59 0.21 -24.65
N PHE A 269 -1.05 0.94 -23.67
CA PHE A 269 -1.74 1.12 -22.37
C PHE A 269 -3.06 1.88 -22.50
N GLN A 270 -3.10 2.95 -23.29
CA GLN A 270 -4.32 3.76 -23.48
C GLN A 270 -5.45 2.97 -24.17
N ASN A 271 -5.11 2.03 -25.04
CA ASN A 271 -6.08 1.20 -25.72
C ASN A 271 -6.63 0.04 -24.85
N GLY A 272 -6.10 -0.11 -23.62
CA GLY A 272 -6.58 -1.07 -22.63
C GLY A 272 -6.48 -2.51 -23.13
N ARG A 273 -7.53 -3.32 -22.95
CA ARG A 273 -7.55 -4.74 -23.35
C ARG A 273 -7.86 -5.00 -24.83
N LYS A 274 -8.06 -3.95 -25.64
CA LYS A 274 -8.38 -4.07 -27.07
C LYS A 274 -7.11 -4.30 -27.90
N LEU A 275 -6.28 -5.26 -27.50
CA LEU A 275 -4.94 -5.48 -28.06
C LEU A 275 -4.87 -6.65 -29.04
N GLU A 276 -6.00 -7.02 -29.65
CA GLU A 276 -6.00 -7.96 -30.76
C GLU A 276 -5.05 -7.48 -31.86
N LYS A 277 -4.48 -8.44 -32.60
CA LYS A 277 -3.46 -8.18 -33.63
C LYS A 277 -3.80 -6.98 -34.52
N GLN A 278 -5.02 -6.92 -35.06
CA GLN A 278 -5.45 -5.82 -35.92
C GLN A 278 -5.35 -4.43 -35.24
N ASN A 279 -5.74 -4.34 -33.96
CA ASN A 279 -5.73 -3.08 -33.22
C ASN A 279 -4.30 -2.63 -32.95
N VAL A 280 -3.44 -3.53 -32.48
CA VAL A 280 -2.01 -3.24 -32.26
C VAL A 280 -1.32 -2.81 -33.56
N MET A 281 -1.62 -3.46 -34.69
CA MET A 281 -1.10 -3.05 -36.00
C MET A 281 -1.58 -1.65 -36.41
N ALA A 282 -2.81 -1.27 -36.07
CA ALA A 282 -3.34 0.07 -36.33
C ALA A 282 -2.65 1.13 -35.45
N LEU A 283 -2.40 0.83 -34.17
CA LEU A 283 -1.64 1.71 -33.27
C LEU A 283 -0.18 1.89 -33.75
N ALA A 284 0.45 0.81 -34.21
CA ALA A 284 1.78 0.88 -34.81
C ALA A 284 1.84 1.84 -36.01
N LYS A 285 0.84 1.77 -36.89
CA LYS A 285 0.69 2.71 -38.01
C LYS A 285 0.44 4.15 -37.52
N GLN A 286 -0.37 4.32 -36.47
CA GLN A 286 -0.71 5.63 -35.90
C GLN A 286 0.53 6.38 -35.35
N VAL A 287 1.49 5.67 -34.75
CA VAL A 287 2.75 6.31 -34.26
C VAL A 287 3.77 6.59 -35.36
N GLY A 288 3.44 6.27 -36.62
CA GLY A 288 4.25 6.54 -37.79
C GLY A 288 5.40 5.55 -38.01
N LEU A 289 5.21 4.28 -37.66
CA LEU A 289 6.17 3.22 -37.99
C LEU A 289 6.19 2.92 -39.50
N ASP A 290 7.36 2.59 -40.03
CA ASP A 290 7.47 1.90 -41.32
C ASP A 290 6.89 0.49 -41.15
N MET A 291 5.68 0.30 -41.68
CA MET A 291 4.96 -0.94 -41.58
C MET A 291 5.65 -2.10 -42.31
N ASN A 292 6.48 -1.84 -43.33
CA ASN A 292 7.23 -2.91 -43.99
C ASN A 292 8.33 -3.45 -43.08
N ALA A 293 9.12 -2.57 -42.46
CA ALA A 293 10.13 -2.96 -41.48
C ALA A 293 9.49 -3.62 -40.24
N PHE A 294 8.38 -3.05 -39.76
CA PHE A 294 7.64 -3.57 -38.63
C PHE A 294 7.07 -4.97 -38.87
N ASN A 295 6.45 -5.20 -40.03
CA ASN A 295 5.94 -6.51 -40.41
C ASN A 295 7.03 -7.57 -40.52
N ARG A 296 8.22 -7.20 -41.03
CA ARG A 296 9.37 -8.12 -41.07
C ARG A 296 9.82 -8.51 -39.67
N CYS A 297 9.89 -7.55 -38.74
CA CYS A 297 10.23 -7.83 -37.35
C CYS A 297 9.21 -8.77 -36.68
N ILE A 298 7.91 -8.53 -36.87
CA ILE A 298 6.86 -9.41 -36.34
C ILE A 298 6.93 -10.82 -36.95
N ALA A 299 7.26 -10.92 -38.24
CA ALA A 299 7.42 -12.22 -38.89
C ALA A 299 8.62 -13.03 -38.36
N ASP A 300 9.64 -12.34 -37.83
CA ASP A 300 10.85 -12.92 -37.22
C ASP A 300 10.89 -12.69 -35.69
N GLU A 301 9.73 -12.82 -35.04
CA GLU A 301 9.56 -12.49 -33.61
C GLU A 301 10.25 -13.46 -32.64
N ALA A 302 10.88 -14.55 -33.12
CA ALA A 302 11.39 -15.63 -32.27
C ALA A 302 12.46 -15.15 -31.27
N ALA A 303 13.39 -14.30 -31.71
CA ALA A 303 14.40 -13.72 -30.84
C ALA A 303 13.77 -12.78 -29.79
N ILE A 304 12.80 -11.95 -30.20
CA ILE A 304 12.11 -11.01 -29.32
C ILE A 304 11.31 -11.76 -28.24
N LYS A 305 10.58 -12.81 -28.63
CA LYS A 305 9.86 -13.66 -27.67
C LYS A 305 10.80 -14.27 -26.64
N LYS A 306 11.98 -14.73 -27.06
CA LYS A 306 12.99 -15.29 -26.16
C LYS A 306 13.50 -14.24 -25.15
N GLU A 307 13.71 -13.00 -25.58
CA GLU A 307 14.07 -11.90 -24.68
C GLU A 307 12.94 -11.58 -23.69
N ILE A 308 11.69 -11.51 -24.16
CA ILE A 308 10.50 -11.32 -23.30
C ILE A 308 10.40 -12.45 -22.26
N GLU A 309 10.58 -13.70 -22.68
CA GLU A 309 10.57 -14.86 -21.77
C GLU A 309 11.73 -14.80 -20.76
N SER A 310 12.89 -14.28 -21.16
CA SER A 310 14.03 -14.05 -20.26
C SER A 310 13.69 -13.01 -19.18
N ASP A 311 13.04 -11.91 -19.57
CA ASP A 311 12.55 -10.90 -18.62
C ASP A 311 11.52 -11.49 -17.65
N MET A 312 10.60 -12.33 -18.13
CA MET A 312 9.62 -13.03 -17.27
C MET A 312 10.31 -13.94 -16.24
N VAL A 313 11.28 -14.74 -16.67
CA VAL A 313 12.06 -15.62 -15.78
C VAL A 313 12.87 -14.82 -14.77
N ALA A 314 13.49 -13.72 -15.21
CA ALA A 314 14.23 -12.82 -14.33
C ALA A 314 13.30 -12.18 -13.28
N GLY A 315 12.15 -11.66 -13.70
CA GLY A 315 11.15 -11.09 -12.79
C GLY A 315 10.70 -12.11 -11.74
N GLN A 316 10.37 -13.34 -12.14
CA GLN A 316 10.01 -14.42 -11.22
C GLN A 316 11.15 -14.72 -10.22
N LYS A 317 12.40 -14.78 -10.69
CA LYS A 317 13.59 -14.95 -9.83
C LYS A 317 13.73 -13.81 -8.82
N TYR A 318 13.36 -12.58 -9.19
CA TYR A 318 13.39 -11.41 -8.29
C TYR A 318 12.14 -11.28 -7.41
N GLY A 319 11.21 -12.24 -7.46
CA GLY A 319 10.00 -12.25 -6.65
C GLY A 319 8.83 -11.47 -7.22
N VAL A 320 8.83 -11.17 -8.52
CA VAL A 320 7.67 -10.58 -9.24
C VAL A 320 6.60 -11.66 -9.39
N ASN A 321 5.51 -11.53 -8.63
CA ASN A 321 4.37 -12.46 -8.67
C ASN A 321 3.13 -11.85 -9.36
N GLY A 322 3.22 -10.60 -9.79
CA GLY A 322 2.15 -9.89 -10.49
C GLY A 322 2.65 -8.54 -11.02
N THR A 323 1.83 -7.91 -11.86
CA THR A 323 2.15 -6.63 -12.49
C THR A 323 1.14 -5.52 -12.10
N PRO A 324 1.58 -4.26 -11.98
CA PRO A 324 2.97 -3.80 -12.16
C PRO A 324 3.83 -4.14 -10.94
N ALA A 325 5.12 -4.35 -11.16
CA ALA A 325 6.11 -4.45 -10.09
C ALA A 325 7.30 -3.54 -10.42
N PHE A 326 7.76 -2.80 -9.42
CA PHE A 326 8.84 -1.84 -9.59
C PHE A 326 10.02 -2.17 -8.70
N PHE A 327 11.22 -1.88 -9.18
CA PHE A 327 12.42 -1.92 -8.35
C PHE A 327 13.16 -0.60 -8.42
N ILE A 328 13.30 0.07 -7.28
CA ILE A 328 14.02 1.35 -7.15
C ILE A 328 15.40 1.04 -6.59
N ASN A 329 16.44 1.05 -7.43
CA ASN A 329 17.78 0.56 -7.12
C ASN A 329 17.77 -0.85 -6.46
N GLY A 330 16.88 -1.74 -6.90
CA GLY A 330 16.74 -3.09 -6.32
C GLY A 330 15.78 -3.20 -5.14
N ILE A 331 15.13 -2.10 -4.73
CA ILE A 331 14.09 -2.09 -3.70
C ILE A 331 12.73 -2.37 -4.35
N LEU A 332 12.11 -3.50 -4.03
CA LEU A 332 10.81 -3.89 -4.56
C LEU A 332 9.67 -2.99 -4.04
N VAL A 333 8.87 -2.47 -4.97
CA VAL A 333 7.56 -1.83 -4.77
C VAL A 333 6.56 -2.57 -5.66
N GLU A 334 5.73 -3.41 -5.04
CA GLU A 334 4.78 -4.25 -5.77
C GLU A 334 3.42 -3.56 -5.93
N GLY A 335 2.85 -3.63 -7.14
CA GLY A 335 1.51 -3.14 -7.44
C GLY A 335 1.42 -1.65 -7.78
N ASN A 336 0.20 -1.24 -8.15
CA ASN A 336 -0.14 0.16 -8.36
C ASN A 336 -0.30 0.89 -7.01
N MET A 337 0.81 1.37 -6.46
CA MET A 337 0.85 2.05 -5.15
C MET A 337 0.72 3.58 -5.29
N PRO A 338 0.31 4.29 -4.21
CA PRO A 338 0.33 5.76 -4.18
C PRO A 338 1.73 6.32 -4.46
N ILE A 339 1.81 7.47 -5.14
CA ILE A 339 3.07 8.11 -5.54
C ILE A 339 4.03 8.35 -4.35
N GLN A 340 3.49 8.60 -3.16
CA GLN A 340 4.26 8.84 -1.93
C GLN A 340 5.13 7.65 -1.54
N ASN A 341 4.71 6.42 -1.88
CA ASN A 341 5.51 5.23 -1.62
C ASN A 341 6.77 5.20 -2.49
N PHE A 342 6.68 5.71 -3.72
CA PHE A 342 7.80 5.82 -4.63
C PHE A 342 8.70 7.00 -4.26
N THR A 343 8.13 8.19 -4.08
CA THR A 343 8.91 9.42 -3.80
C THR A 343 9.74 9.27 -2.54
N LYS A 344 9.19 8.67 -1.48
CA LYS A 344 9.93 8.40 -0.24
C LYS A 344 11.20 7.60 -0.52
N ILE A 345 11.10 6.52 -1.29
CA ILE A 345 12.25 5.66 -1.59
C ILE A 345 13.23 6.39 -2.51
N ILE A 346 12.75 7.05 -3.57
CA ILE A 346 13.60 7.80 -4.50
C ILE A 346 14.37 8.90 -3.77
N ASP A 347 13.71 9.69 -2.92
CA ASP A 347 14.32 10.77 -2.16
C ASP A 347 15.37 10.25 -1.17
N GLU A 348 15.13 9.11 -0.53
CA GLU A 348 16.10 8.44 0.33
C GLU A 348 17.31 7.95 -0.47
N GLU A 349 17.11 7.36 -1.65
CA GLU A 349 18.18 6.87 -2.52
C GLU A 349 19.03 8.01 -3.09
N LEU A 350 18.42 9.15 -3.41
CA LEU A 350 19.14 10.34 -3.86
C LEU A 350 20.01 10.98 -2.77
N LYS A 351 19.72 10.74 -1.48
CA LYS A 351 20.48 11.26 -0.33
C LYS A 351 21.65 10.38 0.10
N LYS A 352 21.65 9.09 -0.26
CA LYS A 352 22.67 8.12 0.21
C LYS A 352 24.02 8.21 -0.52
N ASN A 353 24.10 9.06 -1.55
CA ASN A 353 25.30 9.37 -2.32
C ASN A 353 25.34 10.89 -2.57
#